data_AF-A0A7W1ULD8-F1
#
_entry.id   AF-A0A7W1ULD8-F1
#
_cell.length_a   1.000
_cell.length_b   1.000
_cell.length_c   1.000
_cell.angle_alpha   90.00
_cell.angle_beta   90.00
_cell.angle_gamma   90.00
#
_symmetry.space_group_name_H-M   'P 1'
#
loop_
_entity.id
_entity.type
_entity.pdbx_description
1 polymer ?
#
loop_
_entity_poly.entity_id
_entity_poly.type
_entity_poly.pdbx_seq_one_letter_code
_entity_poly.pdbx_strand_id
1 'polypeptide(L)'
;MKRLLATVRCDAQLQLRNGFYYATAFVVLIWSLVLLRLPDLDFGWLLPALLAGNLLLNTFYFMGGLVLLEKDEGTLEARTVTPLRTGEYLAAKA
;
A
#
# COMPACT_ATOMS: atom_id res chain seq x y z
N MET A 1 9.85 -21.26 3.18
CA MET A 1 10.10 -19.82 3.44
C MET A 1 10.75 -19.07 2.27
N LYS A 2 11.65 -19.67 1.46
CA LYS A 2 12.28 -18.97 0.31
C LYS A 2 11.30 -18.41 -0.73
N ARG A 3 10.17 -19.10 -0.96
CA ARG A 3 9.14 -18.69 -1.93
C ARG A 3 8.34 -17.48 -1.47
N LEU A 4 7.87 -17.46 -0.23
CA LEU A 4 7.11 -16.35 0.34
C LEU A 4 7.94 -15.05 0.36
N LEU A 5 9.23 -15.16 0.72
CA LEU A 5 10.16 -14.03 0.64
C LEU A 5 10.35 -13.51 -0.80
N ALA A 6 10.42 -14.42 -1.78
CA ALA A 6 10.50 -14.03 -3.19
C ALA A 6 9.21 -13.33 -3.66
N THR A 7 8.04 -13.80 -3.21
CA THR A 7 6.74 -13.15 -3.50
C THR A 7 6.68 -11.74 -2.91
N VAL A 8 7.07 -11.57 -1.64
CA VAL A 8 7.09 -10.25 -0.98
C VAL A 8 8.06 -9.30 -1.68
N ARG A 9 9.24 -9.79 -2.09
CA ARG A 9 10.21 -8.98 -2.84
C ARG A 9 9.64 -8.55 -4.20
N CYS A 10 8.96 -9.45 -4.91
CA CYS A 10 8.33 -9.15 -6.19
C CYS A 10 7.25 -8.06 -6.01
N ASP A 11 6.39 -8.20 -4.99
CA ASP A 11 5.34 -7.23 -4.67
C ASP A 11 5.94 -5.84 -4.35
N ALA A 12 6.98 -5.79 -3.52
CA ALA A 12 7.69 -4.54 -3.21
C ALA A 12 8.34 -3.89 -4.45
N GLN A 13 8.89 -4.68 -5.36
CA GLN A 13 9.43 -4.16 -6.64
C GLN A 13 8.34 -3.58 -7.52
N LEU A 14 7.17 -4.22 -7.56
CA LEU A 14 6.01 -3.79 -8.33
C LEU A 14 5.44 -2.48 -7.76
N GLN A 15 5.31 -2.38 -6.44
CA GLN A 15 4.93 -1.14 -5.74
C GLN A 15 5.93 0.00 -5.99
N LEU A 16 7.24 -0.30 -6.01
CA LEU A 16 8.29 0.67 -6.35
C LEU A 16 8.17 1.17 -7.79
N ARG A 17 8.00 0.25 -8.76
CA ARG A 17 7.89 0.60 -10.17
C ARG A 17 6.66 1.45 -10.46
N ASN A 18 5.56 1.17 -9.77
CA ASN A 18 4.30 1.91 -9.90
C ASN A 18 4.24 3.19 -9.05
N GLY A 19 5.32 3.50 -8.33
CA GLY A 19 5.46 4.76 -7.62
C GLY A 19 4.60 4.92 -6.37
N PHE A 20 4.06 3.82 -5.84
CA PHE A 20 3.29 3.84 -4.58
C PHE A 20 4.08 4.46 -3.44
N TYR A 21 5.38 4.15 -3.33
CA TYR A 21 6.25 4.76 -2.31
C TYR A 21 6.41 6.26 -2.48
N TYR A 22 6.47 6.77 -3.72
CA TYR A 22 6.54 8.20 -3.98
C TYR A 22 5.22 8.90 -3.62
N ALA A 23 4.09 8.30 -3.99
CA ALA A 23 2.77 8.81 -3.62
C ALA A 23 2.59 8.86 -2.08
N THR A 24 2.97 7.79 -1.38
CA THR A 24 2.92 7.75 0.09
C THR A 24 3.84 8.79 0.70
N ALA A 25 5.08 8.91 0.24
CA ALA A 25 6.02 9.91 0.73
C ALA A 25 5.49 11.34 0.53
N PHE A 26 4.88 11.62 -0.62
CA PHE A 26 4.26 12.91 -0.90
C PHE A 26 3.11 13.23 0.05
N VAL A 27 2.20 12.28 0.28
CA VAL A 27 1.08 12.45 1.21
C VAL A 27 1.57 12.66 2.65
N VAL A 28 2.57 11.89 3.08
CA VAL A 28 3.19 12.04 4.41
C VAL A 28 3.81 13.43 4.55
N LEU A 29 4.59 13.87 3.56
CA LEU A 29 5.21 15.20 3.57
C LEU A 29 4.18 16.32 3.68
N ILE A 30 3.08 16.25 2.93
CA ILE A 30 2.00 17.24 3.01
C ILE A 30 1.40 17.26 4.40
N TRP A 31 1.00 16.11 4.94
CA TRP A 31 0.37 16.05 6.26
C TRP A 31 1.32 16.49 7.37
N SER A 32 2.60 16.11 7.31
CA SER A 32 3.62 16.59 8.27
C SER A 32 3.78 18.11 8.22
N LEU A 33 3.78 18.71 7.02
CA LEU A 33 3.90 20.16 6.86
C LEU A 33 2.65 20.88 7.37
N VAL A 34 1.45 20.35 7.11
CA VAL A 34 0.20 20.88 7.66
C VAL A 34 0.23 20.83 9.18
N LEU A 35 0.56 19.68 9.78
CA LEU A 35 0.60 19.53 11.24
C LEU A 35 1.63 20.45 11.89
N LEU A 36 2.79 20.68 11.25
CA LEU A 36 3.80 21.60 11.76
C LEU A 36 3.34 23.06 11.78
N ARG A 37 2.41 23.44 10.89
CA ARG A 37 1.93 24.82 10.74
C ARG A 37 0.75 25.16 11.64
N LEU A 38 0.13 24.18 12.29
CA LEU A 38 -1.06 24.35 13.12
C LEU A 38 -0.84 23.75 14.53
N PRO A 39 0.16 24.21 15.30
CA PRO A 39 0.50 23.63 16.61
C PRO A 39 -0.57 23.85 17.69
N ASP A 40 -1.38 24.91 17.59
CA ASP A 40 -2.32 25.34 18.63
C ASP A 40 -3.75 24.79 18.43
N LEU A 41 -3.98 23.98 17.39
CA LEU A 41 -5.29 23.39 17.15
C LEU A 41 -5.50 22.14 18.01
N ASP A 42 -6.66 22.06 18.66
CA ASP A 42 -7.08 20.85 19.36
C ASP A 42 -7.46 19.77 18.35
N PHE A 43 -6.49 18.91 18.05
CA PHE A 43 -6.68 17.75 17.18
C PHE A 43 -7.38 16.58 17.88
N GLY A 44 -7.77 16.66 19.15
CA GLY A 44 -8.30 15.53 19.92
C GLY A 44 -9.50 14.84 19.25
N TRP A 45 -10.37 15.59 18.59
CA TRP A 45 -11.52 15.05 17.85
C TRP A 45 -11.20 14.71 16.39
N LEU A 46 -10.20 15.36 15.79
CA LEU A 46 -9.85 15.22 14.36
C LEU A 46 -8.88 14.06 14.12
N LEU A 47 -7.93 13.83 15.03
CA LEU A 47 -6.90 12.79 14.95
C LEU A 47 -7.49 11.39 14.73
N PRO A 48 -8.51 10.94 15.49
CA PRO A 48 -9.11 9.64 15.28
C PRO A 48 -9.72 9.49 13.89
N ALA A 49 -10.43 10.51 13.40
CA ALA A 49 -11.03 10.51 12.08
C ALA A 49 -9.97 10.49 10.97
N LEU A 50 -8.87 11.22 11.16
CA LEU A 50 -7.76 11.31 10.21
C LEU A 50 -6.98 9.99 10.13
N LEU A 51 -6.72 9.35 11.27
CA LEU A 51 -6.11 8.02 11.32
C LEU A 51 -7.00 6.95 10.69
N ALA A 52 -8.30 6.97 11.01
CA ALA A 52 -9.27 6.06 10.39
C ALA A 52 -9.36 6.27 8.88
N GLY A 53 -9.40 7.52 8.43
CA GLY A 53 -9.39 7.88 7.01
C GLY A 53 -8.12 7.42 6.31
N ASN A 54 -6.95 7.59 6.92
CA ASN A 54 -5.69 7.09 6.40
C ASN A 54 -5.69 5.56 6.27
N LEU A 55 -6.16 4.86 7.31
CA LEU A 55 -6.26 3.40 7.29
C LEU A 55 -7.21 2.90 6.20
N LEU A 56 -8.36 3.56 6.02
CA LEU A 56 -9.33 3.24 4.96
C LEU A 56 -8.74 3.49 3.56
N LEU A 57 -8.09 4.63 3.36
CA LEU A 57 -7.45 4.97 2.10
C LEU A 57 -6.37 3.94 1.73
N ASN A 58 -5.54 3.54 2.69
CA ASN A 58 -4.47 2.59 2.42
C ASN A 58 -4.99 1.15 2.23
N THR A 59 -5.90 0.70 3.11
CA THR A 59 -6.39 -0.69 3.08
C THR A 59 -7.34 -0.96 1.92
N PHE A 60 -8.16 0.02 1.54
CA PHE A 60 -9.14 -0.16 0.47
C PHE A 60 -8.62 0.34 -0.88
N TYR A 61 -8.24 1.61 -0.97
CA TYR A 61 -7.92 2.21 -2.27
C TYR A 61 -6.53 1.82 -2.77
N PHE A 62 -5.51 1.87 -1.91
CA PHE A 62 -4.16 1.49 -2.34
C PHE A 62 -4.09 0.00 -2.67
N MET A 63 -4.70 -0.85 -1.84
CA MET A 63 -4.73 -2.29 -2.12
C MET A 63 -5.58 -2.63 -3.36
N GLY A 64 -6.75 -2.00 -3.51
CA GLY A 64 -7.57 -2.17 -4.72
C GLY A 64 -6.84 -1.71 -5.99
N GLY A 65 -6.18 -0.55 -5.92
CA GLY A 65 -5.35 -0.02 -7.00
C GLY A 65 -4.20 -0.97 -7.35
N LEU A 66 -3.50 -1.50 -6.35
CA LEU A 66 -2.42 -2.47 -6.55
C LEU A 66 -2.91 -3.72 -7.30
N VAL A 67 -4.06 -4.29 -6.94
CA VAL A 67 -4.62 -5.47 -7.61
C VAL A 67 -5.05 -5.18 -9.05
N LEU A 68 -5.64 -4.00 -9.29
CA LEU A 68 -6.01 -3.59 -10.65
C LEU A 68 -4.76 -3.42 -11.53
N LEU A 69 -3.69 -2.87 -10.95
CA LEU A 69 -2.43 -2.68 -11.65
C LEU A 69 -1.74 -4.01 -11.94
N GLU A 70 -1.75 -4.94 -10.99
CA GLU A 70 -1.25 -6.30 -11.20
C GLU A 70 -1.97 -7.02 -12.34
N LYS A 71 -3.28 -6.79 -12.47
CA LYS A 71 -4.12 -7.32 -13.56
C LYS A 71 -3.80 -6.66 -14.90
N ASP A 72 -3.62 -5.35 -14.92
CA ASP A 72 -3.29 -4.62 -16.16
C ASP A 72 -1.89 -5.00 -16.70
N GLU A 73 -0.92 -5.19 -15.81
CA GLU A 73 0.45 -5.63 -16.16
C GLU A 73 0.58 -7.14 -16.45
N GLY A 74 -0.50 -7.92 -16.34
CA GLY A 74 -0.48 -9.37 -16.57
C GLY A 74 0.22 -10.18 -15.47
N THR A 75 0.64 -9.52 -14.38
CA THR A 75 1.39 -10.16 -13.29
C THR A 75 0.51 -11.02 -12.41
N LEU A 76 -0.80 -10.73 -12.36
CA LEU A 76 -1.79 -11.56 -11.69
C LEU A 76 -2.00 -12.88 -12.45
N GLU A 77 -2.09 -12.81 -13.78
CA GLU A 77 -2.23 -13.95 -14.69
C GLU A 77 -0.99 -14.82 -14.70
N ALA A 78 0.21 -14.21 -14.67
CA ALA A 78 1.47 -14.94 -14.58
C ALA A 78 1.53 -15.86 -13.35
N ARG A 79 0.79 -15.57 -12.28
CA ARG A 79 0.74 -16.44 -11.09
C ARG A 79 0.06 -17.78 -11.38
N THR A 80 -0.89 -17.83 -12.32
CA THR A 80 -1.62 -19.07 -12.66
C THR A 80 -0.73 -20.14 -13.29
N VAL A 81 0.36 -19.73 -13.93
CA VAL A 81 1.34 -20.63 -14.57
C VAL A 81 2.59 -20.87 -13.70
N THR A 82 2.64 -20.28 -12.51
CA THR A 82 3.73 -20.48 -11.54
C THR A 82 3.29 -21.41 -10.41
N PRO A 83 4.21 -22.10 -9.71
CA PRO A 83 3.84 -22.99 -8.61
C PRO A 83 3.34 -22.27 -7.35
N LEU A 84 3.06 -20.96 -7.40
CA LEU A 84 2.76 -20.07 -6.29
C LEU A 84 1.36 -20.35 -5.71
N ARG A 85 1.26 -20.53 -4.38
CA ARG A 85 -0.03 -20.85 -3.74
C ARG A 85 -0.80 -19.58 -3.39
N THR A 86 -2.13 -19.63 -3.45
CA THR A 86 -3.01 -18.51 -3.09
C THR A 86 -2.76 -18.00 -1.66
N GLY A 87 -2.47 -18.88 -0.71
CA GLY A 87 -2.13 -18.49 0.66
C GLY A 87 -0.80 -17.73 0.78
N GLU A 88 0.19 -18.05 -0.05
CA GLU A 88 1.47 -17.31 -0.07
C GLU A 88 1.30 -15.93 -0.69
N TYR A 89 0.38 -15.79 -1.64
CA TYR A 89 -0.01 -14.51 -2.23
C TYR A 89 -0.74 -13.62 -1.23
N LEU A 90 -1.77 -14.16 -0.55
CA LEU A 90 -2.50 -13.42 0.48
C LEU A 90 -1.57 -13.01 1.63
N ALA A 91 -0.68 -13.91 2.06
CA ALA A 91 0.32 -13.60 3.09
C ALA A 91 1.36 -12.56 2.66
N ALA A 92 1.61 -12.39 1.36
CA ALA A 92 2.51 -11.35 0.86
C ALA A 92 1.85 -9.96 0.82
N LYS A 93 0.51 -9.90 0.93
CA LYS A 93 -0.28 -8.66 0.93
C LYS A 93 -0.90 -8.30 2.29
N ALA A 94 -0.72 -9.16 3.28
CA ALA A 94 -1.14 -8.94 4.66
C ALA A 94 -0.12 -8.07 5.40
#